data_AF-A0A2D4FJE1-F1
#
_entry.id   AF-A0A2D4FJE1-F1
#
_cell.length_a   1.000
_cell.length_b   1.000
_cell.length_c   1.000
_cell.angle_alpha   90.00
_cell.angle_beta   90.00
_cell.angle_gamma   90.00
#
_symmetry.space_group_name_H-M   'P 1'
#
loop_
_entity.id
_entity.type
_entity.pdbx_description
1 polymer ?
#
loop_
_entity_poly.entity_id
_entity_poly.type
_entity_poly.pdbx_seq_one_letter_code
_entity_poly.pdbx_strand_id
1 'polypeptide(L)'
;MDCSRLRTLINRYCAGEENWVDNRTIYVGHHEPPPGAEAYILQRYPDNRIVSSKYTFWNFIPKNLFEQFRRIANFYFLIIFLVQLIIDTPTSPVTSGLPLFFVIVVTAIKQGYEDWLRHKADNAMNQCPVHFIHHGKLVQKQSRKLRVGDVVMVKEDETFPCDLILLSSNRSDGTCFVTTASLDGESSHKTYYAVQDTKTLHDEQDIDKLHATIECEQPQPDLYKFVGRINIYHESNEPIARPLGSENVLLRGATLKNTEKIFGKLCLLRH
;
A
#
# COMPACT_ATOMS: atom_id res chain seq x y z
N MET A 1 31.33 -14.45 19.56
CA MET A 1 30.13 -13.58 19.69
C MET A 1 30.04 -12.75 18.42
N ASP A 2 29.02 -13.02 17.62
CA ASP A 2 28.94 -12.62 16.22
C ASP A 2 28.45 -11.17 16.09
N CYS A 3 29.40 -10.22 16.00
CA CYS A 3 29.13 -8.78 15.89
C CYS A 3 28.40 -8.37 14.59
N SER A 4 28.18 -9.31 13.67
CA SER A 4 27.45 -9.09 12.42
C SER A 4 25.99 -8.71 12.66
N ARG A 5 25.29 -9.38 13.59
CA ARG A 5 23.88 -9.12 13.91
C ARG A 5 23.65 -7.79 14.61
N LEU A 6 24.59 -7.37 15.47
CA LEU A 6 24.52 -6.06 16.13
C LEU A 6 24.72 -4.93 15.12
N ARG A 7 25.62 -5.11 14.15
CA ARG A 7 25.87 -4.14 13.07
C ARG A 7 24.65 -3.98 12.16
N THR A 8 23.89 -5.05 11.91
CA THR A 8 22.61 -4.97 11.18
C THR A 8 21.53 -4.22 11.96
N LEU A 9 21.49 -4.41 13.28
CA LEU A 9 20.53 -3.73 14.17
C LEU A 9 20.85 -2.25 14.33
N ILE A 10 22.13 -1.88 14.44
CA ILE A 10 22.58 -0.49 14.57
C ILE A 10 22.39 0.27 13.25
N ASN A 11 22.69 -0.33 12.09
CA ASN A 11 22.38 0.29 10.79
C ASN A 11 20.87 0.49 10.56
N ARG A 12 20.01 -0.24 11.27
CA ARG A 12 18.54 -0.09 11.19
C ARG A 12 18.02 1.10 12.00
N TYR A 13 18.76 1.54 13.01
CA TYR A 13 18.38 2.66 13.89
C TYR A 13 19.23 3.92 13.70
N CYS A 14 20.40 3.81 13.06
CA CYS A 14 21.32 4.91 12.78
C CYS A 14 21.56 5.06 11.27
N ALA A 15 20.52 4.94 10.44
CA ALA A 15 20.57 5.44 9.08
C ALA A 15 20.59 6.97 9.17
N GLY A 16 21.79 7.55 9.13
CA GLY A 16 21.98 8.96 8.81
C GLY A 16 21.32 9.25 7.47
N GLU A 17 20.75 10.47 7.35
CA GLU A 17 20.16 11.07 6.16
C GLU A 17 20.10 10.11 4.97
N GLU A 18 19.04 9.30 4.91
CA GLU A 18 18.69 8.65 3.65
C GLU A 18 18.52 9.81 2.68
N ASN A 19 19.43 9.93 1.70
CA ASN A 19 19.24 10.78 0.54
C ASN A 19 17.94 10.31 -0.11
N TRP A 20 16.82 10.91 0.29
CA TRP A 20 15.55 10.75 -0.38
C TRP A 20 15.79 11.27 -1.78
N VAL A 21 16.04 10.36 -2.71
CA VAL A 21 16.05 10.71 -4.12
C VAL A 21 14.65 11.27 -4.39
N ASP A 22 14.58 12.50 -4.90
CA ASP A 22 13.30 13.19 -5.16
C ASP A 22 12.37 12.34 -6.04
N ASN A 23 12.96 11.50 -6.88
CA ASN A 23 12.30 10.63 -7.83
C ASN A 23 12.67 9.14 -7.64
N ARG A 24 11.76 8.26 -8.03
CA ARG A 24 11.96 6.81 -8.11
C ARG A 24 12.03 6.36 -9.56
N THR A 25 12.83 5.34 -9.83
CA THR A 25 12.94 4.72 -11.16
C THR A 25 12.60 3.24 -11.06
N ILE A 26 11.60 2.81 -11.84
CA ILE A 26 11.06 1.45 -11.83
C ILE A 26 11.26 0.84 -13.21
N TYR A 27 11.85 -0.35 -13.24
CA TYR A 27 12.18 -1.04 -14.49
C TYR A 27 11.05 -2.00 -14.89
N VAL A 28 10.73 -2.00 -16.18
CA VAL A 28 9.81 -2.95 -16.80
C VAL A 28 10.61 -4.11 -17.42
N GLY A 29 10.26 -5.36 -17.08
CA GLY A 29 10.86 -6.55 -17.70
C GLY A 29 12.01 -7.25 -16.96
N HIS A 30 12.26 -7.03 -15.67
CA HIS A 30 13.41 -7.63 -14.93
C HIS A 30 14.81 -7.35 -15.54
N HIS A 31 14.92 -6.42 -16.49
CA HIS A 31 16.19 -6.07 -17.10
C HIS A 31 16.95 -5.07 -16.22
N GLU A 32 18.23 -5.35 -16.02
CA GLU A 32 19.19 -4.43 -15.43
C GLU A 32 19.21 -3.11 -16.22
N PRO A 33 19.56 -1.98 -15.58
CA PRO A 33 19.67 -0.71 -16.29
C PRO A 33 20.55 -0.86 -17.53
N PRO A 34 20.20 -0.20 -18.66
CA PRO A 34 21.03 -0.22 -19.84
C PRO A 34 22.47 0.21 -19.48
N PRO A 35 23.51 -0.44 -20.04
CA PRO A 35 24.90 -0.15 -19.71
C PRO A 35 25.22 1.31 -20.06
N GLY A 36 25.46 2.13 -19.03
CA GLY A 36 25.69 3.57 -19.17
C GLY A 36 24.81 4.47 -18.30
N ALA A 37 23.79 3.93 -17.61
CA ALA A 37 23.05 4.70 -16.61
C ALA A 37 23.95 4.98 -15.38
N GLU A 38 24.15 6.26 -15.05
CA GLU A 38 24.91 6.69 -13.87
C GLU A 38 24.35 6.06 -12.58
N ALA A 39 25.26 5.70 -11.65
CA ALA A 39 25.04 5.19 -10.29
C ALA A 39 23.61 4.68 -9.97
N TYR A 40 23.34 3.41 -10.30
CA TYR A 40 22.11 2.74 -9.87
C TYR A 40 22.06 2.63 -8.34
N ILE A 41 21.19 3.41 -7.71
CA ILE A 41 20.84 3.22 -6.29
C ILE A 41 19.72 2.19 -6.24
N LEU A 42 20.01 1.01 -5.68
CA LEU A 42 18.99 -0.01 -5.43
C LEU A 42 17.94 0.53 -4.45
N GLN A 43 16.80 0.95 -4.98
CA GLN A 43 15.70 1.42 -4.15
C GLN A 43 15.02 0.23 -3.46
N ARG A 44 14.91 0.31 -2.13
CA ARG A 44 14.12 -0.64 -1.34
C ARG A 44 12.69 -0.16 -1.28
N TYR A 45 11.79 -0.97 -1.79
CA TYR A 45 10.36 -0.72 -1.70
C TYR A 45 9.76 -1.46 -0.50
N PRO A 46 8.70 -0.91 0.13
CA PRO A 46 7.95 -1.63 1.15
C PRO A 46 7.27 -2.89 0.57
N ASP A 47 6.76 -3.77 1.43
CA ASP A 47 5.96 -4.92 1.00
C ASP A 47 4.52 -4.51 0.68
N ASN A 48 3.82 -5.21 -0.24
CA ASN A 48 2.40 -4.94 -0.57
C ASN A 48 1.40 -5.40 0.53
N ARG A 49 1.81 -5.46 1.78
CA ARG A 49 0.97 -5.93 2.89
C ARG A 49 0.18 -4.77 3.49
N ILE A 50 -1.15 -4.87 3.48
CA ILE A 50 -2.06 -3.96 4.19
C ILE A 50 -2.08 -4.30 5.67
N VAL A 51 -1.95 -3.27 6.51
CA VAL A 51 -2.18 -3.35 7.96
C VAL A 51 -2.93 -2.09 8.40
N SER A 52 -4.26 -2.17 8.44
CA SER A 52 -5.14 -1.08 8.93
C SER A 52 -5.45 -1.21 10.43
N SER A 53 -5.16 -2.38 11.01
CA SER A 53 -5.27 -2.62 12.45
C SER A 53 -4.30 -1.78 13.29
N LYS A 54 -4.78 -1.31 14.45
CA LYS A 54 -4.01 -0.46 15.37
C LYS A 54 -3.26 -1.26 16.42
N TYR A 55 -3.79 -2.44 16.76
CA TYR A 55 -3.27 -3.28 17.83
C TYR A 55 -2.75 -4.61 17.26
N THR A 56 -1.71 -5.13 17.90
CA THR A 56 -1.29 -6.51 17.81
C THR A 56 -1.75 -7.23 19.08
N PHE A 57 -1.78 -8.56 19.04
CA PHE A 57 -2.15 -9.37 20.21
C PHE A 57 -1.37 -8.98 21.48
N TRP A 58 -0.07 -8.68 21.34
CA TRP A 58 0.81 -8.33 22.47
C TRP A 58 0.69 -6.87 22.92
N ASN A 59 0.51 -5.94 21.98
CA ASN A 59 0.48 -4.52 22.34
C ASN A 59 -0.93 -4.03 22.71
N PHE A 60 -1.97 -4.86 22.53
CA PHE A 60 -3.36 -4.47 22.76
C PHE A 60 -3.56 -3.90 24.16
N ILE A 61 -3.29 -4.68 25.21
CA ILE A 61 -3.51 -4.24 26.61
C ILE A 61 -2.74 -2.96 26.96
N PRO A 62 -1.40 -2.89 26.81
CA PRO A 62 -0.65 -1.70 27.24
C PRO A 62 -1.00 -0.46 26.41
N LYS A 63 -1.17 -0.59 25.10
CA LYS A 63 -1.50 0.54 24.21
C LYS A 63 -2.94 1.01 24.42
N ASN A 64 -3.89 0.08 24.54
CA ASN A 64 -5.29 0.37 24.76
C ASN A 64 -5.51 1.08 26.10
N LEU A 65 -4.93 0.57 27.19
CA LEU A 65 -5.01 1.22 28.51
C LEU A 65 -4.39 2.62 28.48
N PHE A 66 -3.23 2.79 27.86
CA PHE A 66 -2.60 4.10 27.72
C PHE A 66 -3.51 5.09 26.97
N GLU A 67 -4.11 4.69 25.85
CA GLU A 67 -5.05 5.51 25.08
C GLU A 67 -6.31 5.87 25.89
N GLN A 68 -6.82 4.92 26.69
CA GLN A 68 -7.98 5.16 27.54
C GLN A 68 -7.68 6.14 28.68
N PHE A 69 -6.52 6.03 29.33
CA PHE A 69 -6.13 6.93 30.43
C PHE A 69 -5.60 8.29 29.96
N ARG A 70 -5.33 8.50 28.67
CA ARG A 70 -5.12 9.86 28.13
C ARG A 70 -6.39 10.72 28.15
N ARG A 71 -7.57 10.12 28.36
CA ARG A 71 -8.82 10.87 28.52
C ARG A 71 -8.90 11.47 29.93
N ILE A 72 -9.14 12.78 30.00
CA ILE A 72 -9.15 13.55 31.25
C ILE A 72 -10.05 12.91 32.32
N ALA A 73 -11.26 12.46 31.94
CA ALA A 73 -12.20 11.82 32.87
C ALA A 73 -11.66 10.50 33.45
N ASN A 74 -11.13 9.61 32.61
CA ASN A 74 -10.59 8.32 33.04
C ASN A 74 -9.36 8.50 33.93
N PHE A 75 -8.50 9.47 33.59
CA PHE A 75 -7.34 9.83 34.40
C PHE A 75 -7.75 10.41 35.76
N TYR A 76 -8.76 11.28 35.77
CA TYR A 76 -9.31 11.85 37.00
C TYR A 76 -9.84 10.75 37.94
N PHE A 77 -10.68 9.83 37.44
CA PHE A 77 -11.20 8.73 38.26
C PHE A 77 -10.09 7.78 38.73
N LEU A 78 -9.03 7.58 37.93
CA LEU A 78 -7.86 6.80 38.35
C LEU A 78 -7.17 7.45 39.56
N ILE A 79 -6.95 8.77 39.52
CA ILE A 79 -6.34 9.49 40.65
C ILE A 79 -7.22 9.38 41.91
N ILE A 80 -8.52 9.61 41.78
CA ILE A 80 -9.46 9.51 42.90
C ILE A 80 -9.43 8.10 43.50
N PHE A 81 -9.45 7.07 42.66
CA PHE A 81 -9.35 5.68 43.11
C PHE A 81 -8.03 5.40 43.86
N LEU A 82 -6.90 5.87 43.33
CA LEU A 82 -5.59 5.72 44.00
C LEU A 82 -5.53 6.46 45.35
N VAL A 83 -6.11 7.66 45.44
CA VAL A 83 -6.18 8.42 46.70
C VAL A 83 -7.01 7.68 47.74
N GLN A 84 -8.16 7.12 47.35
CA GLN A 84 -9.03 6.33 48.25
C GLN A 84 -8.39 5.00 48.70
N LEU A 85 -7.40 4.46 47.98
CA LEU A 85 -6.65 3.27 48.40
C LEU A 85 -5.55 3.58 49.42
N ILE A 86 -5.04 4.80 49.44
CA ILE A 86 -3.93 5.21 50.30
C ILE A 86 -4.44 5.87 51.59
N ILE A 87 -5.53 6.64 51.49
CA ILE A 87 -6.11 7.42 52.59
C ILE A 87 -7.42 6.79 53.04
N ASP A 88 -7.65 6.72 54.34
CA ASP A 88 -8.95 6.36 54.92
C ASP A 88 -10.00 7.43 54.60
N THR A 89 -10.64 7.29 53.44
CA THR A 89 -11.76 8.15 53.03
C THR A 89 -13.08 7.57 53.51
N PRO A 90 -14.10 8.42 53.80
CA PRO A 90 -15.42 7.95 54.23
C PRO A 90 -16.18 7.16 53.15
N THR A 91 -15.75 7.28 51.90
CA THR A 91 -16.31 6.54 50.76
C THR A 91 -15.45 5.31 50.44
N SER A 92 -16.10 4.18 50.16
CA SER A 92 -15.40 2.94 49.80
C SER A 92 -14.69 3.08 48.44
N PRO A 93 -13.44 2.58 48.27
CA PRO A 93 -12.75 2.56 46.97
C PRO A 93 -13.53 1.85 45.85
N VAL A 94 -14.47 0.96 46.22
CA VAL A 94 -15.33 0.25 45.28
C VAL A 94 -16.23 1.21 44.49
N THR A 95 -16.68 2.32 45.10
CA THR A 95 -17.63 3.24 44.46
C THR A 95 -17.01 4.05 43.32
N SER A 96 -15.68 4.26 43.32
CA SER A 96 -14.94 4.89 42.22
C SER A 96 -14.29 3.86 41.29
N GLY A 97 -13.76 2.77 41.84
CA GLY A 97 -13.05 1.73 41.10
C GLY A 97 -13.96 0.89 40.22
N LEU A 98 -15.17 0.54 40.70
CA LEU A 98 -16.09 -0.32 39.94
C LEU A 98 -16.60 0.36 38.65
N PRO A 99 -17.10 1.62 38.66
CA PRO A 99 -17.49 2.30 37.43
C PRO A 99 -16.32 2.51 36.47
N LEU A 100 -15.14 2.87 36.98
CA LEU A 100 -13.93 3.04 36.17
C LEU A 100 -13.56 1.72 35.47
N PHE A 101 -13.44 0.64 36.23
CA PHE A 101 -13.14 -0.69 35.70
C PHE A 101 -14.15 -1.11 34.64
N PHE A 102 -15.45 -0.93 34.91
CA PHE A 102 -16.52 -1.24 33.96
C PHE A 102 -16.37 -0.48 32.64
N VAL A 103 -16.16 0.84 32.70
CA VAL A 103 -15.98 1.69 31.51
C VAL A 103 -14.73 1.27 30.73
N ILE A 104 -13.62 0.99 31.41
CA ILE A 104 -12.37 0.56 30.78
C ILE A 104 -12.56 -0.77 30.05
N VAL A 105 -13.19 -1.75 30.70
CA VAL A 105 -13.44 -3.08 30.15
C VAL A 105 -14.37 -3.03 28.94
N VAL A 106 -15.51 -2.34 29.04
CA VAL A 106 -16.46 -2.23 27.92
C VAL A 106 -15.82 -1.52 26.73
N THR A 107 -15.05 -0.47 26.97
CA THR A 107 -14.33 0.25 25.92
C THR A 107 -13.25 -0.62 25.27
N ALA A 108 -12.49 -1.38 26.07
CA ALA A 108 -11.48 -2.31 25.56
C ALA A 108 -12.12 -3.40 24.70
N ILE A 109 -13.22 -4.02 25.14
CA ILE A 109 -13.93 -5.05 24.36
C ILE A 109 -14.41 -4.49 23.03
N LYS A 110 -15.07 -3.32 23.04
CA LYS A 110 -15.54 -2.66 21.81
C LYS A 110 -14.38 -2.39 20.85
N GLN A 111 -13.31 -1.76 21.33
CA GLN A 111 -12.15 -1.42 20.50
C GLN A 111 -11.41 -2.65 19.99
N GLY A 112 -11.31 -3.70 20.81
CA GLY A 112 -10.72 -4.98 20.41
C GLY A 112 -11.53 -5.69 19.33
N TYR A 113 -12.86 -5.69 19.46
CA TYR A 113 -13.75 -6.25 18.44
C TYR A 113 -13.65 -5.50 17.10
N GLU A 114 -13.70 -4.16 17.13
CA GLU A 114 -13.53 -3.32 15.95
C GLU A 114 -12.18 -3.55 15.28
N ASP A 115 -11.09 -3.67 16.06
CA ASP A 115 -9.75 -3.91 15.50
C ASP A 115 -9.60 -5.34 14.96
N TRP A 116 -10.26 -6.33 15.57
CA TRP A 116 -10.31 -7.70 15.04
C TRP A 116 -11.02 -7.77 13.68
N LEU A 117 -12.10 -7.00 13.49
CA LEU A 117 -12.74 -6.89 12.17
C LEU A 117 -11.78 -6.31 11.12
N ARG A 118 -10.94 -5.33 11.50
CA ARG A 118 -9.88 -4.82 10.61
C ARG A 118 -8.85 -5.89 10.26
N HIS A 119 -8.37 -6.66 11.24
CA HIS A 119 -7.46 -7.79 10.98
C HIS A 119 -8.06 -8.80 9.99
N LYS A 120 -9.35 -9.12 10.14
CA LYS A 120 -10.06 -10.03 9.23
C LYS A 120 -10.13 -9.45 7.82
N ALA A 121 -10.49 -8.18 7.67
CA ALA A 121 -10.56 -7.49 6.37
C ALA A 121 -9.17 -7.38 5.71
N ASP A 122 -8.15 -6.96 6.46
CA ASP A 122 -6.76 -6.89 5.99
C ASP A 122 -6.27 -8.25 5.51
N ASN A 123 -6.55 -9.32 6.25
CA ASN A 123 -6.12 -10.66 5.85
C ASN A 123 -6.81 -11.13 4.56
N ALA A 124 -8.10 -10.84 4.39
CA ALA A 124 -8.82 -11.14 3.15
C ALA A 124 -8.19 -10.43 1.94
N MET A 125 -7.90 -9.14 2.05
CA MET A 125 -7.26 -8.36 0.98
C MET A 125 -5.83 -8.84 0.69
N ASN A 126 -5.04 -9.12 1.72
CA ASN A 126 -3.66 -9.60 1.60
C ASN A 126 -3.55 -11.00 0.97
N GLN A 127 -4.56 -11.85 1.16
CA GLN A 127 -4.63 -13.21 0.63
C GLN A 127 -5.33 -13.31 -0.73
N CYS A 128 -5.93 -12.23 -1.21
CA CYS A 128 -6.60 -12.17 -2.51
C CYS A 128 -5.65 -12.64 -3.64
N PRO A 129 -6.06 -13.61 -4.48
CA PRO A 129 -5.26 -14.05 -5.62
C PRO A 129 -5.21 -12.97 -6.69
N VAL A 130 -4.01 -12.70 -7.21
CA VAL A 130 -3.77 -11.73 -8.28
C VAL A 130 -3.01 -12.43 -9.40
N HIS A 131 -3.43 -12.19 -10.64
CA HIS A 131 -2.73 -12.64 -11.82
C HIS A 131 -1.55 -11.71 -12.12
N PHE A 132 -0.36 -12.29 -12.27
CA PHE A 132 0.84 -11.55 -12.64
C PHE A 132 1.58 -12.29 -13.77
N ILE A 133 2.34 -11.53 -14.56
CA ILE A 133 3.12 -12.08 -15.67
C ILE A 133 4.51 -12.43 -15.18
N HIS A 134 4.92 -13.67 -15.47
CA HIS A 134 6.24 -14.18 -15.15
C HIS A 134 6.78 -14.98 -16.34
N HIS A 135 7.84 -14.45 -16.98
CA HIS A 135 8.46 -15.07 -18.17
C HIS A 135 7.43 -15.40 -19.26
N GLY A 136 6.60 -14.41 -19.60
CA GLY A 136 5.56 -14.52 -20.63
C GLY A 136 4.40 -15.46 -20.29
N LYS A 137 4.27 -15.90 -19.04
CA LYS A 137 3.17 -16.75 -18.57
C LYS A 137 2.38 -16.07 -17.45
N LEU A 138 1.07 -16.30 -17.49
CA LEU A 138 0.15 -15.87 -16.44
C LEU A 138 0.26 -16.80 -15.23
N VAL A 139 0.65 -16.26 -14.08
CA VAL A 139 0.77 -16.99 -12.82
C VAL A 139 -0.08 -16.28 -11.76
N GLN A 140 -0.61 -17.02 -10.80
CA GLN A 140 -1.32 -16.43 -9.67
C GLN A 140 -0.44 -16.36 -8.42
N LYS A 141 -0.51 -15.25 -7.69
CA LYS A 141 0.07 -15.11 -6.36
C LYS A 141 -0.83 -14.29 -5.44
N GLN A 142 -0.60 -14.40 -4.13
CA GLN A 142 -1.28 -13.57 -3.15
C GLN A 142 -0.91 -12.10 -3.32
N SER A 143 -1.88 -11.20 -3.20
CA SER A 143 -1.70 -9.75 -3.30
C SER A 143 -0.52 -9.22 -2.48
N ARG A 144 -0.37 -9.69 -1.22
CA ARG A 144 0.74 -9.29 -0.34
C ARG A 144 2.14 -9.67 -0.84
N LYS A 145 2.25 -10.59 -1.81
CA LYS A 145 3.52 -11.06 -2.41
C LYS A 145 3.89 -10.29 -3.68
N LEU A 146 3.07 -9.32 -4.09
CA LEU A 146 3.41 -8.39 -5.16
C LEU A 146 4.55 -7.47 -4.72
N ARG A 147 5.41 -7.12 -5.67
CA ARG A 147 6.58 -6.25 -5.53
C ARG A 147 6.55 -5.19 -6.61
N VAL A 148 7.18 -4.05 -6.33
CA VAL A 148 7.36 -2.99 -7.33
C VAL A 148 8.11 -3.56 -8.52
N GLY A 149 7.62 -3.25 -9.72
CA GLY A 149 8.13 -3.84 -10.94
C GLY A 149 7.40 -5.12 -11.38
N ASP A 150 6.41 -5.64 -10.66
CA ASP A 150 5.60 -6.73 -11.18
C ASP A 150 4.59 -6.21 -12.23
N VAL A 151 4.35 -7.00 -13.28
CA VAL A 151 3.24 -6.77 -14.20
C VAL A 151 2.05 -7.60 -13.73
N VAL A 152 0.90 -6.96 -13.53
CA VAL A 152 -0.34 -7.63 -13.16
C VAL A 152 -1.36 -7.54 -14.27
N MET A 153 -2.16 -8.60 -14.39
CA MET A 153 -3.35 -8.62 -15.23
C MET A 153 -4.56 -8.53 -14.31
N VAL A 154 -5.47 -7.60 -14.61
CA VAL A 154 -6.69 -7.37 -13.82
C VAL A 154 -7.88 -7.55 -14.74
N LYS A 155 -8.85 -8.35 -14.32
CA LYS A 155 -10.08 -8.62 -15.07
C LYS A 155 -11.20 -7.68 -14.67
N GLU A 156 -12.24 -7.64 -15.50
CA GLU A 156 -13.45 -6.89 -15.20
C GLU A 156 -13.99 -7.23 -13.80
N ASP A 157 -14.50 -6.22 -13.10
CA ASP A 157 -15.03 -6.30 -11.75
C ASP A 157 -14.03 -6.66 -10.64
N GLU A 158 -12.73 -6.80 -10.96
CA GLU A 158 -11.69 -6.97 -9.96
C GLU A 158 -11.20 -5.63 -9.40
N THR A 159 -10.92 -5.62 -8.10
CA THR A 159 -10.33 -4.48 -7.40
C THR A 159 -8.81 -4.46 -7.58
N PHE A 160 -8.24 -3.28 -7.81
CA PHE A 160 -6.79 -3.15 -7.97
C PHE A 160 -6.06 -3.44 -6.64
N PRO A 161 -5.07 -4.37 -6.65
CA PRO A 161 -4.40 -4.82 -5.43
C PRO A 161 -3.37 -3.80 -4.89
N CYS A 162 -2.93 -2.88 -5.73
CA CYS A 162 -1.90 -1.86 -5.52
C CYS A 162 -2.06 -0.77 -6.60
N ASP A 163 -1.26 0.28 -6.52
CA ASP A 163 -1.28 1.34 -7.54
C ASP A 163 -0.53 0.87 -8.79
N LEU A 164 -1.22 0.93 -9.93
CA LEU A 164 -0.73 0.45 -11.21
C LEU A 164 -0.60 1.59 -12.20
N ILE A 165 0.40 1.51 -13.08
CA ILE A 165 0.42 2.29 -14.31
C ILE A 165 -0.20 1.44 -15.40
N LEU A 166 -1.22 1.98 -16.07
CA LEU A 166 -1.90 1.30 -17.17
C LEU A 166 -0.97 1.20 -18.38
N LEU A 167 -0.53 -0.02 -18.67
CA LEU A 167 0.30 -0.31 -19.85
C LEU A 167 -0.56 -0.59 -21.07
N SER A 168 -1.57 -1.44 -20.92
CA SER A 168 -2.42 -1.85 -22.03
C SER A 168 -3.81 -2.25 -21.54
N SER A 169 -4.78 -2.16 -22.44
CA SER A 169 -6.16 -2.54 -22.24
C SER A 169 -6.61 -3.43 -23.40
N ASN A 170 -7.62 -4.27 -23.17
CA ASN A 170 -8.24 -5.03 -24.26
C ASN A 170 -9.01 -4.16 -25.25
N ARG A 171 -9.27 -2.88 -24.92
CA ARG A 171 -9.97 -1.94 -25.80
C ARG A 171 -9.03 -1.37 -26.86
N SER A 172 -9.51 -1.26 -28.10
CA SER A 172 -8.72 -0.76 -29.25
C SER A 172 -8.24 0.69 -29.10
N ASP A 173 -8.95 1.50 -28.31
CA ASP A 173 -8.59 2.88 -28.01
C ASP A 173 -7.54 2.99 -26.88
N GLY A 174 -7.20 1.87 -26.23
CA GLY A 174 -6.31 1.82 -25.07
C GLY A 174 -6.91 2.45 -23.81
N THR A 175 -8.24 2.55 -23.72
CA THR A 175 -8.93 3.08 -22.53
C THR A 175 -9.33 1.98 -21.55
N CYS A 176 -9.55 2.33 -20.29
CA CYS A 176 -10.32 1.51 -19.37
C CYS A 176 -11.22 2.37 -18.49
N PHE A 177 -12.28 1.78 -17.95
CA PHE A 177 -13.17 2.46 -17.01
C PHE A 177 -12.93 1.95 -15.60
N VAL A 178 -12.90 2.89 -14.66
CA VAL A 178 -12.65 2.61 -13.25
C VAL A 178 -13.68 3.31 -12.41
N THR A 179 -14.14 2.63 -11.36
CA THR A 179 -14.96 3.23 -10.31
C THR A 179 -14.16 3.36 -9.04
N THR A 180 -14.16 4.57 -8.46
CA THR A 180 -13.50 4.92 -7.20
C THR A 180 -14.43 4.91 -5.99
N ALA A 181 -15.64 4.35 -6.12
CA ALA A 181 -16.65 4.31 -5.05
C ALA A 181 -16.13 3.81 -3.69
N SER A 182 -15.15 2.91 -3.68
CA SER A 182 -14.53 2.41 -2.44
C SER A 182 -13.50 3.35 -1.80
N LEU A 183 -13.05 4.39 -2.52
CA LEU A 183 -12.06 5.38 -2.10
C LEU A 183 -12.69 6.71 -1.72
N ASP A 184 -13.51 7.28 -2.59
CA ASP A 184 -14.11 8.61 -2.45
C ASP A 184 -15.65 8.59 -2.42
N GLY A 185 -16.28 7.42 -2.55
CA GLY A 185 -17.74 7.29 -2.63
C GLY A 185 -18.32 7.66 -4.00
N GLU A 186 -17.49 8.02 -4.98
CA GLU A 186 -17.96 8.41 -6.31
C GLU A 186 -18.36 7.17 -7.12
N SER A 187 -19.63 7.11 -7.51
CA SER A 187 -20.19 5.98 -8.28
C SER A 187 -20.01 6.12 -9.79
N SER A 188 -19.49 7.26 -10.26
CA SER A 188 -19.24 7.50 -11.67
C SER A 188 -18.11 6.59 -12.18
N HIS A 189 -18.14 6.31 -13.48
CA HIS A 189 -17.02 5.66 -14.16
C HIS A 189 -16.09 6.73 -14.70
N LYS A 190 -14.83 6.69 -14.28
CA LYS A 190 -13.75 7.54 -14.80
C LYS A 190 -12.98 6.78 -15.87
N THR A 191 -12.61 7.47 -16.94
CA THR A 191 -11.83 6.90 -18.05
C THR A 191 -10.34 7.11 -17.80
N TYR A 192 -9.56 6.04 -17.91
CA TYR A 192 -8.10 6.03 -17.82
C TYR A 192 -7.50 5.59 -19.16
N TYR A 193 -6.26 6.03 -19.44
CA TYR A 193 -5.62 5.85 -20.73
C TYR A 193 -4.28 5.12 -20.60
N ALA A 194 -4.11 4.09 -21.43
CA ALA A 194 -2.82 3.44 -21.63
C ALA A 194 -1.86 4.36 -22.39
N VAL A 195 -0.56 4.18 -22.15
CA VAL A 195 0.50 4.85 -22.91
C VAL A 195 0.39 4.45 -24.38
N GLN A 196 0.42 5.43 -25.29
CA GLN A 196 0.13 5.22 -26.71
C GLN A 196 0.99 4.11 -27.34
N ASP A 197 2.28 4.08 -27.03
CA ASP A 197 3.24 3.15 -27.61
C ASP A 197 3.11 1.71 -27.04
N THR A 198 2.36 1.51 -25.94
CA THR A 198 2.12 0.20 -25.32
C THR A 198 0.71 -0.34 -25.57
N LYS A 199 -0.15 0.40 -26.28
CA LYS A 199 -1.55 0.01 -26.55
C LYS A 199 -1.71 -1.28 -27.33
N THR A 200 -0.74 -1.61 -28.18
CA THR A 200 -0.76 -2.78 -29.05
C THR A 200 -0.39 -4.07 -28.32
N LEU A 201 0.04 -3.99 -27.05
CA LEU A 201 0.46 -5.14 -26.26
C LEU A 201 -0.77 -5.85 -25.68
N HIS A 202 -1.32 -6.83 -26.38
CA HIS A 202 -2.55 -7.53 -25.96
C HIS A 202 -2.30 -8.89 -25.31
N ASP A 203 -1.12 -9.48 -25.56
CA ASP A 203 -0.74 -10.81 -25.12
C ASP A 203 0.33 -10.77 -24.02
N GLU A 204 0.36 -11.80 -23.17
CA GLU A 204 1.30 -11.88 -22.05
C GLU A 204 2.77 -11.89 -22.53
N GLN A 205 3.01 -12.46 -23.71
CA GLN A 205 4.35 -12.54 -24.30
C GLN A 205 4.86 -11.19 -24.80
N ASP A 206 3.98 -10.34 -25.34
CA ASP A 206 4.37 -9.03 -25.85
C ASP A 206 4.69 -8.08 -24.70
N ILE A 207 3.98 -8.22 -23.59
CA ILE A 207 4.24 -7.44 -22.38
C ILE A 207 5.52 -7.87 -21.69
N ASP A 208 5.88 -9.15 -21.74
CA ASP A 208 7.16 -9.63 -21.20
C ASP A 208 8.36 -9.07 -21.97
N LYS A 209 8.19 -8.82 -23.28
CA LYS A 209 9.21 -8.20 -24.15
C LYS A 209 9.30 -6.67 -23.98
N LEU A 210 8.35 -6.04 -23.27
CA LEU A 210 8.36 -4.59 -23.09
C LEU A 210 9.54 -4.17 -22.23
N HIS A 211 10.50 -3.49 -22.85
CA HIS A 211 11.61 -2.85 -22.15
C HIS A 211 11.32 -1.36 -21.95
N ALA A 212 11.05 -0.97 -20.70
CA ALA A 212 10.76 0.42 -20.37
C ALA A 212 11.26 0.78 -18.96
N THR A 213 11.53 2.06 -18.72
CA THR A 213 11.78 2.62 -17.39
C THR A 213 10.71 3.63 -17.05
N ILE A 214 10.24 3.62 -15.83
CA ILE A 214 9.25 4.57 -15.33
C ILE A 214 9.90 5.39 -14.23
N GLU A 215 9.92 6.70 -14.42
CA GLU A 215 10.38 7.65 -13.42
C GLU A 215 9.19 8.41 -12.86
N CYS A 216 9.03 8.46 -11.54
CA CYS A 216 7.92 9.18 -10.92
C CYS A 216 8.29 9.74 -9.54
N GLU A 217 7.47 10.66 -9.06
CA GLU A 217 7.62 11.27 -7.73
C GLU A 217 7.48 10.26 -6.57
N GLN A 218 7.93 10.64 -5.37
CA GLN A 218 7.68 9.89 -4.12
C GLN A 218 6.19 9.84 -3.76
N PRO A 219 5.68 8.84 -2.98
CA PRO A 219 4.26 8.58 -2.89
C PRO A 219 3.58 9.75 -2.19
N GLN A 220 2.62 10.39 -2.84
CA GLN A 220 1.86 11.49 -2.27
C GLN A 220 0.47 11.00 -1.82
N PRO A 221 -0.08 11.56 -0.72
CA PRO A 221 -1.43 11.23 -0.26
C PRO A 221 -2.52 11.77 -1.20
N ASP A 222 -2.22 12.78 -2.02
CA ASP A 222 -3.14 13.29 -3.04
C ASP A 222 -3.46 12.19 -4.07
N LEU A 223 -4.76 11.94 -4.29
CA LEU A 223 -5.26 10.92 -5.20
C LEU A 223 -5.35 11.41 -6.65
N TYR A 224 -5.36 12.73 -6.86
CA TYR A 224 -5.61 13.35 -8.17
C TYR A 224 -4.35 13.87 -8.85
N LYS A 225 -3.24 13.93 -8.10
CA LYS A 225 -1.94 14.35 -8.59
C LYS A 225 -1.02 13.14 -8.76
N PHE A 226 -0.49 13.01 -9.97
CA PHE A 226 0.61 12.11 -10.26
C PHE A 226 1.47 12.72 -11.35
N VAL A 227 2.78 12.76 -11.13
CA VAL A 227 3.76 13.20 -12.12
C VAL A 227 4.79 12.11 -12.33
N GLY A 228 4.90 11.66 -13.58
CA GLY A 228 5.95 10.74 -13.99
C GLY A 228 6.26 10.81 -15.48
N ARG A 229 7.21 10.00 -15.91
CA ARG A 229 7.46 9.69 -17.32
C ARG A 229 7.79 8.23 -17.48
N ILE A 230 7.49 7.70 -18.65
CA ILE A 230 7.94 6.39 -19.10
C ILE A 230 8.90 6.57 -20.27
N ASN A 231 10.05 5.91 -20.21
CA ASN A 231 10.99 5.81 -21.33
C ASN A 231 10.89 4.39 -21.88
N ILE A 232 10.48 4.25 -23.14
CA ILE A 232 10.32 2.97 -23.82
C ILE A 232 11.53 2.75 -24.73
N TYR A 233 12.18 1.61 -24.59
CA TYR A 233 13.39 1.26 -25.35
C TYR A 233 13.03 0.27 -26.45
N HIS A 234 13.34 0.63 -27.69
CA HIS A 234 13.27 -0.26 -28.85
C HIS A 234 14.69 -0.65 -29.28
N GLU A 235 14.88 -1.86 -29.81
CA GLU A 235 16.20 -2.45 -30.12
C GLU A 235 17.08 -1.61 -31.08
N SER A 236 16.55 -0.58 -31.74
CA SER A 236 17.31 0.18 -32.76
C SER A 236 17.07 1.69 -32.77
N ASN A 237 16.32 2.24 -31.80
CA ASN A 237 15.97 3.67 -31.77
C ASN A 237 16.32 4.32 -30.42
N GLU A 238 16.41 5.65 -30.44
CA GLU A 238 16.44 6.46 -29.21
C GLU A 238 15.22 6.16 -28.33
N PRO A 239 15.37 6.18 -26.99
CA PRO A 239 14.28 5.91 -26.08
C PRO A 239 13.15 6.92 -26.26
N ILE A 240 11.92 6.42 -26.40
CA ILE A 240 10.73 7.25 -26.54
C ILE A 240 10.25 7.62 -25.14
N ALA A 241 10.38 8.90 -24.77
CA ALA A 241 9.87 9.42 -23.51
C ALA A 241 8.42 9.89 -23.66
N ARG A 242 7.53 9.41 -22.79
CA ARG A 242 6.13 9.87 -22.68
C ARG A 242 5.82 10.35 -21.26
N PRO A 243 5.12 11.48 -21.09
CA PRO A 243 4.67 11.92 -19.78
C PRO A 243 3.58 10.97 -19.25
N LEU A 244 3.55 10.81 -17.93
CA LEU A 244 2.50 10.10 -17.21
C LEU A 244 1.81 11.07 -16.25
N GLY A 245 0.48 11.08 -16.29
CA GLY A 245 -0.38 11.84 -15.40
C GLY A 245 -1.28 10.94 -14.56
N SER A 246 -2.20 11.55 -13.80
CA SER A 246 -3.17 10.83 -12.97
C SER A 246 -4.13 9.95 -13.78
N GLU A 247 -4.36 10.28 -15.05
CA GLU A 247 -5.14 9.51 -16.01
C GLU A 247 -4.49 8.19 -16.47
N ASN A 248 -3.22 7.96 -16.13
CA ASN A 248 -2.51 6.71 -16.43
C ASN A 248 -2.36 5.82 -15.19
N VAL A 249 -2.75 6.31 -14.00
CA VAL A 249 -2.55 5.60 -12.72
C VAL A 249 -3.85 5.05 -12.19
N LEU A 250 -3.89 3.74 -11.97
CA LEU A 250 -5.01 3.03 -11.39
C LEU A 250 -4.74 2.81 -9.91
N LEU A 251 -5.57 3.42 -9.07
CA LEU A 251 -5.37 3.43 -7.63
C LEU A 251 -5.80 2.12 -6.99
N ARG A 252 -5.04 1.68 -5.98
CA ARG A 252 -5.43 0.56 -5.12
C ARG A 252 -6.84 0.75 -4.57
N GLY A 253 -7.64 -0.30 -4.57
CA GLY A 253 -9.00 -0.25 -4.02
C GLY A 253 -10.06 0.28 -4.99
N ALA A 254 -9.67 0.92 -6.09
CA ALA A 254 -10.58 1.17 -7.20
C ALA A 254 -10.86 -0.13 -7.97
N THR A 255 -11.99 -0.16 -8.68
CA THR A 255 -12.48 -1.38 -9.35
C THR A 255 -12.57 -1.17 -10.85
N LEU A 256 -12.09 -2.14 -11.64
CA LEU A 256 -12.19 -2.13 -13.10
C LEU A 256 -13.64 -2.39 -13.54
N LYS A 257 -14.14 -1.61 -14.49
CA LYS A 257 -15.49 -1.71 -15.03
C LYS A 257 -15.49 -1.61 -16.55
N ASN A 258 -16.49 -2.19 -17.22
CA ASN A 258 -16.76 -2.07 -18.65
C ASN A 258 -15.50 -2.33 -19.53
N THR A 259 -14.60 -3.18 -19.03
CA THR A 259 -13.28 -3.48 -19.61
C THR A 259 -12.88 -4.88 -19.18
N GLU A 260 -12.82 -5.81 -20.15
CA GLU A 260 -12.62 -7.24 -19.87
C GLU A 260 -11.31 -7.56 -19.14
N LYS A 261 -10.20 -7.00 -19.62
CA LYS A 261 -8.88 -7.16 -19.02
C LYS A 261 -8.00 -5.95 -19.29
N ILE A 262 -7.10 -5.68 -18.36
CA ILE A 262 -6.00 -4.73 -18.52
C ILE A 262 -4.69 -5.35 -18.06
N PHE A 263 -3.60 -4.73 -18.47
CA PHE A 263 -2.27 -4.98 -17.94
C PHE A 263 -1.71 -3.71 -17.32
N GLY A 264 -1.30 -3.84 -16.06
CA GLY A 264 -0.77 -2.74 -15.27
C GLY A 264 0.60 -3.07 -14.71
N LYS A 265 1.49 -2.09 -14.67
CA LYS A 265 2.77 -2.20 -13.97
C LYS A 265 2.62 -1.73 -12.54
N LEU A 266 3.06 -2.54 -11.58
CA LEU A 266 3.10 -2.14 -10.18
C LEU A 266 4.12 -1.02 -9.98
N CYS A 267 3.62 0.16 -9.66
CA CYS A 267 4.42 1.37 -9.54
C CYS A 267 4.59 1.78 -8.07
N LEU A 268 3.50 1.79 -7.30
CA LEU A 268 3.52 2.30 -5.93
C LEU A 268 2.96 1.27 -4.95
N LEU A 269 3.64 1.18 -3.82
CA LEU A 269 3.17 0.50 -2.63
C LEU A 269 2.93 1.56 -1.57
N ARG A 270 1.67 1.99 -1.42
CA ARG A 270 1.23 2.88 -0.33
C ARG A 270 0.98 2.02 0.92
N HIS A 271 1.52 2.48 2.06
CA HIS A 271 1.22 1.95 3.39
C HIS A 271 0.10 2.74 4.05
#